data_AF-A0A537UFW0-F1
#
_entry.id   AF-A0A537UFW0-F1
#
_cell.length_a   1.000
_cell.length_b   1.000
_cell.length_c   1.000
_cell.angle_alpha   90.00
_cell.angle_beta   90.00
_cell.angle_gamma   90.00
#
_symmetry.space_group_name_H-M   'P 1'
#
loop_
_entity.id
_entity.type
_entity.pdbx_description
1 polymer ?
#
loop_
_entity_poly.entity_id
_entity_poly.type
_entity_poly.pdbx_seq_one_letter_code
_entity_poly.pdbx_strand_id
1 'polypeptide(L)' 'MLRGKLTIETRDPDHRHQIAIGERFQIRPGTAHRISNESAPDCQFLLVQGVGKYDWQKAEPS' A
#
# COMPACT_ATOMS: atom_id res chain seq x y z
N MET A 1 -4.44 -16.20 -6.15
CA MET A 1 -3.76 -16.64 -4.91
C MET A 1 -2.73 -15.57 -4.58
N LEU A 2 -2.57 -15.13 -3.33
CA LEU A 2 -1.62 -14.04 -3.03
C LEU A 2 -0.18 -14.45 -3.40
N ARG A 3 0.63 -13.51 -3.92
CA ARG A 3 1.99 -13.75 -4.41
C ARG A 3 2.88 -12.54 -4.20
N GLY A 4 4.18 -12.80 -3.99
CA GLY A 4 5.22 -11.79 -4.03
C GLY A 4 5.35 -10.97 -2.74
N LYS A 5 6.09 -9.87 -2.82
CA LYS A 5 6.27 -8.89 -1.75
C LYS A 5 5.74 -7.54 -2.21
N LEU A 6 5.16 -6.79 -1.28
CA LEU A 6 4.64 -5.46 -1.53
C LEU A 6 5.44 -4.43 -0.73
N THR A 7 5.96 -3.39 -1.38
CA THR A 7 6.52 -2.23 -0.70
C THR A 7 5.41 -1.20 -0.51
N ILE A 8 5.30 -0.67 0.71
CA ILE A 8 4.35 0.38 1.10
C ILE A 8 5.16 1.52 1.68
N GLU A 9 5.03 2.70 1.10
CA GLU A 9 5.61 3.94 1.61
C GLU A 9 4.49 4.88 2.06
N THR A 10 4.64 5.51 3.22
CA THR A 10 3.71 6.52 3.75
C THR A 10 4.40 7.86 3.90
N ARG A 11 3.63 8.95 3.89
CA ARG A 11 4.05 10.30 4.28
C ARG A 11 3.30 10.74 5.53
N ASP A 12 3.92 11.62 6.29
CA ASP A 12 3.37 12.24 7.51
C ASP A 12 2.77 11.23 8.51
N PRO A 13 3.57 10.30 9.06
CA PRO A 13 5.03 10.22 9.00
C PRO A 13 5.60 9.40 7.83
N ASP A 14 6.85 9.70 7.49
CA ASP A 14 7.64 8.96 6.51
C ASP A 14 7.99 7.56 7.02
N HIS A 15 7.40 6.54 6.39
CA HIS A 15 7.73 5.14 6.65
C HIS A 15 7.82 4.35 5.35
N ARG A 16 8.61 3.27 5.41
CA ARG A 16 8.71 2.28 4.35
C ARG A 16 8.62 0.88 4.96
N HIS A 17 7.67 0.09 4.45
CA HIS A 17 7.39 -1.25 4.91
C HIS A 17 7.38 -2.22 3.73
N GLN A 18 7.89 -3.43 3.93
CA GLN A 18 7.67 -4.54 3.02
C GLN A 18 6.81 -5.58 3.71
N ILE A 19 5.77 -6.06 3.02
CA ILE A 19 4.95 -7.18 3.48
C ILE A 19 5.06 -8.36 2.54
N ALA A 20 5.08 -9.56 3.12
CA ALA A 20 5.04 -10.85 2.46
C ALA A 20 3.65 -11.49 2.55
N ILE A 21 3.50 -12.66 1.92
CA ILE A 21 2.26 -13.44 1.96
C ILE A 21 1.92 -13.80 3.42
N GLY A 22 0.68 -13.54 3.83
CA GLY A 22 0.18 -13.79 5.19
C GLY A 22 0.33 -12.58 6.13
N GLU A 23 1.10 -11.57 5.74
CA GLU A 23 1.21 -10.32 6.49
C GLU A 23 0.13 -9.32 6.09
N ARG A 24 -0.15 -8.38 6.99
CA ARG A 24 -1.12 -7.29 6.79
C ARG A 24 -0.51 -5.97 7.21
N PHE A 25 -0.87 -4.92 6.48
CA PHE A 25 -0.51 -3.55 6.82
C PHE A 25 -1.74 -2.66 6.73
N GLN A 26 -1.92 -1.80 7.73
CA GLN A 26 -3.07 -0.88 7.79
C GLN A 26 -2.58 0.55 7.53
N ILE A 27 -3.12 1.17 6.47
CA ILE A 27 -2.94 2.58 6.18
C ILE A 27 -4.13 3.33 6.79
N ARG A 28 -3.85 4.39 7.57
CA ARG A 28 -4.91 5.19 8.19
C ARG A 28 -5.54 6.14 7.14
N PRO A 29 -6.82 6.51 7.29
CA PRO A 29 -7.44 7.51 6.43
C PRO A 29 -6.63 8.82 6.40
N GLY A 30 -6.52 9.44 5.22
CA GLY A 30 -5.77 10.68 5.03
C GLY A 30 -4.25 10.52 4.93
N THR A 31 -3.71 9.32 5.13
CA THR A 31 -2.27 9.07 4.96
C THR A 31 -1.94 8.93 3.47
N ALA A 32 -1.15 9.86 2.94
CA ALA A 32 -0.59 9.73 1.60
C ALA A 32 0.35 8.52 1.55
N HIS A 33 0.22 7.71 0.50
CA HIS A 33 0.95 6.45 0.40
C HIS A 33 1.25 6.07 -1.06
N ARG A 34 2.34 5.32 -1.24
CA ARG A 34 2.71 4.66 -2.49
C ARG A 34 2.82 3.16 -2.24
N ILE A 35 2.21 2.39 -3.14
CA ILE A 35 2.27 0.93 -3.14
C ILE A 35 3.01 0.51 -4.42
N SER A 36 4.05 -0.29 -4.27
CA SER A 36 4.89 -0.73 -5.39
C SER A 36 5.33 -2.18 -5.25
N ASN A 37 5.48 -2.87 -6.38
CA ASN A 37 6.27 -4.10 -6.46
C ASN A 37 7.69 -3.72 -6.86
N GLU A 38 8.63 -3.83 -5.94
CA GLU A 38 10.06 -3.57 -6.18
C GLU A 38 10.86 -4.87 -6.36
N SER A 39 10.16 -6.00 -6.55
CA SER A 39 10.77 -7.30 -6.77
C SER A 39 10.63 -7.74 -8.23
N ALA A 40 11.53 -8.63 -8.68
CA ALA A 40 11.48 -9.20 -10.03
C ALA A 40 10.22 -10.04 -10.32
N PRO A 41 9.72 -10.90 -9.41
CA PRO A 41 8.50 -11.67 -9.67
C PRO A 41 7.23 -10.82 -9.54
N ASP A 42 6.15 -11.29 -10.16
CA ASP A 42 4.82 -10.70 -10.02
C ASP A 42 4.34 -10.65 -8.57
N CYS A 43 3.64 -9.58 -8.22
CA CYS A 43 2.98 -9.40 -6.94
C CYS A 43 1.45 -9.39 -7.11
N GLN A 44 0.76 -10.20 -6.31
CA GLN A 44 -0.70 -10.22 -6.21
C GLN A 44 -1.09 -10.08 -4.74
N PHE A 45 -1.82 -9.02 -4.41
CA PHE A 45 -2.24 -8.68 -3.05
C PHE A 45 -3.74 -8.35 -3.01
N LEU A 46 -4.31 -8.37 -1.80
CA LEU A 46 -5.68 -7.93 -1.56
C LEU A 46 -5.65 -6.52 -0.93
N LEU A 47 -6.17 -5.54 -1.65
CA LEU A 47 -6.46 -4.23 -1.09
C LEU A 47 -7.91 -4.22 -0.57
N VAL A 48 -8.07 -4.02 0.73
CA VAL A 48 -9.39 -3.86 1.36
C VAL A 48 -9.54 -2.40 1.78
N GLN A 49 -10.57 -1.73 1.27
CA GLN A 49 -10.90 -0.34 1.60
C GLN A 49 -12.27 -0.27 2.28
N GLY A 50 -12.42 0.66 3.23
CA GLY A 50 -13.65 0.82 4.02
C GLY A 50 -14.82 1.39 3.21
N VAL A 51 -15.98 1.53 3.87
CA VAL A 51 -17.23 2.04 3.26
C VAL A 51 -17.27 3.57 3.22
N GLY A 52 -17.48 4.18 2.04
CA GLY A 52 -17.52 5.63 1.84
C GLY A 52 -17.07 6.04 0.43
N LYS A 53 -17.10 7.35 0.11
CA LYS A 53 -16.44 7.90 -1.10
C LYS A 53 -14.93 7.77 -0.92
N TYR A 54 -14.39 6.62 -1.27
CA TYR A 54 -12.96 6.34 -1.31
C TYR A 54 -12.53 6.13 -2.75
N ASP A 55 -12.60 7.21 -3.52
CA ASP A 55 -11.82 7.30 -4.75
C ASP A 55 -10.35 7.37 -4.37
N TRP A 56 -9.49 6.72 -5.15
CA TRP A 56 -8.06 7.01 -5.12
C TRP A 56 -7.89 8.52 -5.36
N GLN A 57 -7.42 9.24 -4.34
CA GLN A 57 -7.09 10.65 -4.46
C GLN A 57 -5.61 10.74 -4.77
N LYS A 58 -5.28 11.32 -5.93
CA LYS A 58 -3.89 11.63 -6.25
C LYS A 58 -3.36 12.61 -5.19
N ALA A 59 -2.38 12.17 -4.41
CA ALA A 59 -1.59 13.11 -3.61
C ALA A 59 -0.69 13.91 -4.55
N GLU A 60 -0.64 15.23 -4.38
CA GLU A 60 0.32 16.05 -5.10
C GLU A 60 1.75 15.67 -4.68
N PRO A 61 2.73 15.69 -5.61
CA PRO A 61 4.13 15.49 -5.24
C PRO A 61 4.57 16.57 -4.25
N SER A 62 5.17 16.16 -3.13
CA SER A 62 5.89 17.04 -2.20
C SER A 62 7.15 17.61 -2.83
#